data_AF-A0AAW7Z2S2-F1
#
_entry.id   AF-A0AAW7Z2S2-F1
#
_cell.length_a   1.000
_cell.length_b   1.000
_cell.length_c   1.000
_cell.angle_alpha   90.00
_cell.angle_beta   90.00
_cell.angle_gamma   90.00
#
_symmetry.space_group_name_H-M   'P 1'
#
loop_
_entity.id
_entity.type
_entity.pdbx_description
1 polymer ?
#
loop_
_entity_poly.entity_id
_entity_poly.type
_entity_poly.pdbx_seq_one_letter_code
_entity_poly.pdbx_strand_id
1 'polypeptide(L)'
;MIETEDIRISLRQLILDPNNYRLADEKEESQIADENAESLQNETLARLKKQRLGELKDSIINNGFLEMERIVVRLLNTEENLKKKDPKDKKYIVVEGNRRTAALKSIQEDYTERVEENGEIKYKKGISEKLISKFDSINVQFIEGDAKTIKDYSATLMGIRHVAGPKKWDGFQSAKLINDLFYEGRSFTEIGNLIGITNREVGRRFRGYQAFKQMKKDEKFGGLVGSRHYGLLLEFLSSSKSGKEWLKWNDTTYQFDETKNLEIVYKAITPRQDEPPEIRNPGDARKFVSLLGTEYREDIEKGHSIHSMPDPDDLKPSGKLKRVISFISFVEKSNFSQEEEEKLADLLNVIKGKIGE
;
A
#
# COMPACT_ATOMS: atom_id res chain seq x y z
N MET A 1 24.77 -17.40 9.15
CA MET A 1 24.91 -16.41 8.05
C MET A 1 24.09 -16.90 6.88
N ILE A 2 23.53 -16.00 6.08
CA ILE A 2 22.83 -16.42 4.86
C ILE A 2 23.87 -16.85 3.83
N GLU A 3 23.64 -17.97 3.17
CA GLU A 3 24.41 -18.40 2.01
C GLU A 3 23.63 -18.01 0.75
N THR A 4 24.35 -17.54 -0.27
CA THR A 4 23.74 -17.14 -1.54
C THR A 4 24.45 -17.82 -2.69
N GLU A 5 23.69 -18.44 -3.59
CA GLU A 5 24.20 -19.13 -4.76
C GLU A 5 23.46 -18.68 -6.02
N ASP A 6 24.18 -18.56 -7.13
CA ASP A 6 23.57 -18.35 -8.44
C ASP A 6 23.24 -19.69 -9.07
N ILE A 7 21.94 -19.96 -9.25
CA ILE A 7 21.46 -21.19 -9.86
C ILE A 7 20.63 -20.91 -11.11
N ARG A 8 20.53 -21.92 -11.97
CA ARG A 8 19.66 -21.91 -13.15
C ARG A 8 18.52 -22.89 -12.95
N ILE A 9 17.30 -22.39 -13.01
CA ILE A 9 16.09 -23.20 -12.84
C ILE A 9 15.05 -22.86 -13.89
N SER A 10 14.15 -23.78 -14.18
CA SER A 10 13.03 -23.54 -15.08
C SER A 10 11.94 -22.70 -14.40
N LEU A 11 11.12 -22.01 -15.20
CA LEU A 11 9.97 -21.23 -14.74
C LEU A 11 8.92 -22.10 -14.01
N ARG A 12 8.89 -23.41 -14.31
CA ARG A 12 8.02 -24.38 -13.63
C ARG A 12 8.49 -24.70 -12.22
N GLN A 13 9.77 -24.52 -11.91
CA GLN A 13 10.30 -24.70 -10.55
C GLN A 13 10.02 -23.50 -9.64
N LEU A 14 9.70 -22.35 -10.22
CA LEU A 14 9.35 -21.14 -9.48
C LEU A 14 7.89 -21.17 -9.01
N ILE A 15 7.70 -21.01 -7.71
CA ILE A 15 6.43 -20.88 -7.02
C ILE A 15 6.27 -19.42 -6.60
N LEU A 16 5.20 -18.76 -7.06
CA LEU A 16 4.83 -17.42 -6.61
C LEU A 16 4.50 -17.47 -5.12
N ASP A 17 4.96 -16.49 -4.36
CA ASP A 17 4.69 -16.43 -2.93
C ASP A 17 3.28 -15.90 -2.66
N PRO A 18 2.36 -16.72 -2.10
CA PRO A 18 1.02 -16.27 -1.75
C PRO A 18 1.03 -15.25 -0.59
N ASN A 19 2.09 -15.21 0.22
CA ASN A 19 2.27 -14.23 1.29
C ASN A 19 2.95 -12.94 0.84
N ASN A 20 3.15 -12.75 -0.48
CA ASN A 20 3.83 -11.57 -0.97
C ASN A 20 3.10 -10.28 -0.53
N TYR A 21 3.80 -9.34 0.10
CA TYR A 21 3.20 -8.11 0.60
C TYR A 21 2.52 -7.24 -0.47
N ARG A 22 2.82 -7.42 -1.76
CA ARG A 22 2.06 -6.76 -2.85
C ARG A 22 0.60 -7.23 -2.90
N LEU A 23 0.35 -8.45 -2.44
CA LEU A 23 -0.98 -9.06 -2.38
C LEU A 23 -1.73 -8.71 -1.09
N ALA A 24 -1.05 -8.16 -0.09
CA ALA A 24 -1.67 -7.79 1.18
C ALA A 24 -2.89 -6.89 0.95
N ASP A 25 -4.06 -7.40 1.34
CA ASP A 25 -5.35 -6.72 1.29
C ASP A 25 -6.02 -6.77 2.67
N GLU A 26 -7.22 -6.19 2.78
CA GLU A 26 -7.95 -6.18 4.04
C GLU A 26 -8.43 -7.55 4.53
N LYS A 27 -8.40 -8.63 3.73
CA LYS A 27 -9.01 -9.92 4.11
C LYS A 27 -8.01 -10.88 4.74
N GLU A 28 -6.73 -10.81 4.36
CA GLU A 28 -5.73 -11.79 4.76
C GLU A 28 -4.85 -11.32 5.93
N GLU A 29 -5.03 -11.94 7.10
CA GLU A 29 -4.15 -11.73 8.27
C GLU A 29 -3.24 -12.93 8.59
N SER A 30 -3.61 -14.13 8.16
CA SER A 30 -2.83 -15.34 8.46
C SER A 30 -1.79 -15.62 7.37
N GLN A 31 -0.57 -15.92 7.80
CA GLN A 31 0.46 -16.47 6.92
C GLN A 31 0.00 -17.82 6.36
N ILE A 32 0.08 -17.96 5.04
CA ILE A 32 -0.19 -19.19 4.31
C ILE A 32 1.04 -20.09 4.41
N ALA A 33 0.85 -21.31 4.87
CA ALA A 33 1.93 -22.29 4.99
C ALA A 33 2.41 -22.79 3.61
N ASP A 34 3.67 -23.20 3.52
CA ASP A 34 4.33 -23.62 2.27
C ASP A 34 3.60 -24.81 1.61
N GLU A 35 2.98 -25.68 2.40
CA GLU A 35 2.19 -26.84 1.95
C GLU A 35 1.03 -26.44 1.04
N ASN A 36 0.51 -25.22 1.21
CA ASN A 36 -0.60 -24.72 0.41
C ASN A 36 -0.15 -23.88 -0.79
N ALA A 37 1.12 -23.46 -0.85
CA ALA A 37 1.60 -22.47 -1.81
C ALA A 37 1.45 -22.93 -3.27
N GLU A 38 1.62 -24.22 -3.55
CA GLU A 38 1.44 -24.78 -4.90
C GLU A 38 -0.03 -24.79 -5.31
N SER A 39 -0.94 -25.17 -4.42
CA SER A 39 -2.38 -25.21 -4.70
C SER A 39 -2.96 -23.82 -5.03
N LEU A 40 -2.36 -22.77 -4.47
CA LEU A 40 -2.78 -21.38 -4.63
C LEU A 40 -2.11 -20.64 -5.81
N GLN A 41 -1.31 -21.32 -6.65
CA GLN A 41 -0.57 -20.64 -7.72
C GLN A 41 -1.47 -19.90 -8.72
N ASN A 42 -2.59 -20.51 -9.11
CA ASN A 42 -3.53 -19.88 -10.05
C ASN A 42 -4.16 -18.61 -9.46
N GLU A 43 -4.57 -18.67 -8.19
CA GLU A 43 -5.13 -17.52 -7.47
C GLU A 43 -4.07 -16.42 -7.27
N THR A 44 -2.88 -16.80 -6.81
CA THR A 44 -1.75 -15.89 -6.58
C THR A 44 -1.37 -15.17 -7.86
N LEU A 45 -1.29 -15.90 -8.99
CA LEU A 45 -1.01 -15.32 -10.30
C LEU A 45 -2.13 -14.36 -10.74
N ALA A 46 -3.40 -14.75 -10.58
CA ALA A 46 -4.53 -13.89 -10.91
C ALA A 46 -4.53 -12.59 -10.10
N ARG A 47 -4.21 -12.65 -8.80
CA ARG A 47 -4.06 -11.46 -7.93
C ARG A 47 -2.87 -10.59 -8.36
N LEU A 48 -1.73 -11.18 -8.71
CA LEU A 48 -0.57 -10.44 -9.22
C LEU A 48 -0.84 -9.80 -10.59
N LYS A 49 -1.61 -10.42 -11.48
CA LYS A 49 -2.02 -9.84 -12.78
C LYS A 49 -2.78 -8.51 -12.60
N LYS A 50 -3.54 -8.35 -11.51
CA LYS A 50 -4.23 -7.08 -11.15
C LYS A 50 -3.27 -5.96 -10.74
N GLN A 51 -2.00 -6.26 -10.42
CA GLN A 51 -0.97 -5.28 -10.03
C GLN A 51 -0.28 -4.62 -11.24
N ARG A 52 -1.05 -4.34 -12.30
CA ARG A 52 -0.61 -3.71 -13.56
C ARG A 52 0.67 -4.34 -14.13
N LEU A 53 0.58 -5.59 -14.57
CA LEU A 53 1.70 -6.30 -15.21
C LEU A 53 1.84 -6.01 -16.71
N GLY A 54 0.87 -5.32 -17.35
CA GLY A 54 0.84 -5.09 -18.80
C GLY A 54 2.14 -4.53 -19.36
N GLU A 55 2.54 -3.34 -18.91
CA GLU A 55 3.79 -2.69 -19.36
C GLU A 55 5.04 -3.56 -19.16
N LEU A 56 5.08 -4.34 -18.07
CA LEU A 56 6.19 -5.24 -17.79
C LEU A 56 6.21 -6.43 -18.76
N LYS A 57 5.05 -7.01 -19.07
CA LYS A 57 4.93 -8.08 -20.07
C LYS A 57 5.35 -7.56 -21.44
N ASP A 58 4.84 -6.40 -21.84
CA ASP A 58 5.16 -5.79 -23.15
C ASP A 58 6.66 -5.51 -23.27
N SER A 59 7.28 -5.00 -22.19
CA SER A 59 8.73 -4.80 -22.15
C SER A 59 9.51 -6.12 -22.28
N ILE A 60 9.09 -7.19 -21.59
CA ILE A 60 9.75 -8.50 -21.70
C ILE A 60 9.58 -9.10 -23.09
N ILE A 61 8.41 -8.96 -23.71
CA ILE A 61 8.15 -9.46 -25.07
C ILE A 61 9.03 -8.71 -26.09
N ASN A 62 9.09 -7.38 -25.99
CA ASN A 62 9.80 -6.54 -26.96
C ASN A 62 11.32 -6.52 -26.77
N ASN A 63 11.80 -6.56 -25.52
CA ASN A 63 13.22 -6.35 -25.17
C ASN A 63 13.90 -7.61 -24.62
N GLY A 64 13.13 -8.66 -24.32
CA GLY A 64 13.61 -9.84 -23.61
C GLY A 64 13.62 -9.66 -22.08
N PHE A 65 13.87 -10.77 -21.38
CA PHE A 65 13.94 -10.78 -19.92
C PHE A 65 15.33 -10.32 -19.43
N LEU A 66 15.39 -9.21 -18.71
CA LEU A 66 16.62 -8.68 -18.12
C LEU A 66 16.93 -9.36 -16.78
N GLU A 67 18.06 -10.07 -16.72
CA GLU A 67 18.49 -10.84 -15.54
C GLU A 67 19.40 -10.08 -14.58
N MET A 68 19.69 -8.80 -14.84
CA MET A 68 20.56 -7.98 -13.99
C MET A 68 20.03 -7.85 -12.57
N GLU A 69 18.73 -7.57 -12.42
CA GLU A 69 18.05 -7.74 -11.14
C GLU A 69 17.69 -9.23 -11.02
N ARG A 70 18.40 -10.04 -10.22
CA ARG A 70 18.04 -11.47 -10.11
C ARG A 70 16.70 -11.66 -9.40
N ILE A 71 15.96 -12.71 -9.77
CA ILE A 71 14.86 -13.21 -8.94
C ILE A 71 15.50 -13.90 -7.75
N VAL A 72 15.06 -13.58 -6.53
CA VAL A 72 15.60 -14.19 -5.32
C VAL A 72 14.63 -15.24 -4.83
N VAL A 73 15.14 -16.42 -4.52
CA VAL A 73 14.33 -17.59 -4.16
C VAL A 73 14.88 -18.30 -2.94
N ARG A 74 14.01 -18.96 -2.19
CA ARG A 74 14.37 -19.96 -1.18
C ARG A 74 13.76 -21.30 -1.57
N LEU A 75 14.22 -22.39 -0.96
CA LEU A 75 13.62 -23.70 -1.17
C LEU A 75 12.17 -23.69 -0.65
N LEU A 76 11.24 -24.31 -1.40
CA LEU A 76 9.88 -24.55 -0.92
C LEU A 76 9.93 -25.60 0.20
N ASN A 77 9.52 -25.24 1.40
CA ASN A 77 9.69 -26.05 2.60
C ASN A 77 8.51 -27.00 2.82
N THR A 78 8.31 -27.94 1.90
CA THR A 78 7.33 -29.03 2.04
C THR A 78 8.04 -30.37 2.16
N GLU A 79 7.46 -31.32 2.89
CA GLU A 79 8.07 -32.65 3.05
C GLU A 79 8.37 -33.32 1.71
N GLU A 80 7.45 -33.21 0.74
CA GLU A 80 7.64 -33.77 -0.59
C GLU A 80 8.83 -33.13 -1.29
N ASN A 81 8.93 -31.80 -1.26
CA ASN A 81 10.01 -31.08 -1.94
C ASN A 81 11.38 -31.32 -1.31
N LEU A 82 11.44 -31.46 0.02
CA LEU A 82 12.67 -31.78 0.74
C LEU A 82 13.18 -33.19 0.44
N LYS A 83 12.29 -34.15 0.15
CA LYS A 83 12.65 -35.54 -0.20
C LYS A 83 13.18 -35.68 -1.64
N LYS A 84 12.97 -34.68 -2.51
CA LYS A 84 13.41 -34.71 -3.92
C LYS A 84 14.93 -34.66 -4.01
N LYS A 85 15.52 -35.71 -4.60
CA LYS A 85 16.97 -35.84 -4.79
C LYS A 85 17.46 -35.13 -6.04
N ASP A 86 16.68 -35.15 -7.13
CA ASP A 86 17.04 -34.45 -8.36
C ASP A 86 16.78 -32.95 -8.21
N PRO A 87 17.80 -32.08 -8.38
CA PRO A 87 17.62 -30.63 -8.39
C PRO A 87 16.58 -30.12 -9.39
N LYS A 88 16.30 -30.86 -10.48
CA LYS A 88 15.28 -30.51 -11.49
C LYS A 88 13.85 -30.63 -10.97
N ASP A 89 13.63 -31.51 -10.00
CA ASP A 89 12.30 -31.73 -9.42
C ASP A 89 12.03 -30.77 -8.25
N LYS A 90 13.09 -30.16 -7.68
CA LYS A 90 12.96 -29.19 -6.60
C LYS A 90 12.22 -27.94 -7.03
N LYS A 91 11.35 -27.47 -6.15
CA LYS A 91 10.58 -26.22 -6.25
C LYS A 91 11.15 -25.16 -5.32
N TYR A 92 11.06 -23.93 -5.76
CA TYR A 92 11.59 -22.76 -5.07
C TYR A 92 10.51 -21.68 -5.02
N ILE A 93 10.32 -21.10 -3.84
CA ILE A 93 9.36 -20.00 -3.64
C ILE A 93 10.07 -18.66 -3.79
N VAL A 94 9.42 -17.76 -4.52
CA VAL A 94 9.98 -16.46 -4.89
C VAL A 94 9.90 -15.51 -3.70
N VAL A 95 11.06 -15.10 -3.19
CA VAL A 95 11.18 -14.09 -2.13
C VAL A 95 11.06 -12.69 -2.72
N GLU A 96 11.86 -12.39 -3.74
CA GLU A 96 11.89 -11.09 -4.41
C GLU A 96 11.80 -11.26 -5.93
N GLY A 97 10.98 -10.43 -6.58
CA GLY A 97 10.72 -10.54 -8.02
C GLY A 97 9.40 -11.23 -8.39
N ASN A 98 8.46 -11.40 -7.45
CA ASN A 98 7.14 -12.01 -7.70
C ASN A 98 6.40 -11.43 -8.91
N ARG A 99 6.40 -10.09 -9.11
CA ARG A 99 5.81 -9.46 -10.30
C ARG A 99 6.46 -9.89 -11.62
N ARG A 100 7.77 -10.12 -11.63
CA ARG A 100 8.52 -10.54 -12.82
C ARG A 100 8.31 -12.01 -13.12
N THR A 101 8.32 -12.85 -12.09
CA THR A 101 7.93 -14.26 -12.22
C THR A 101 6.50 -14.38 -12.71
N ALA A 102 5.56 -13.59 -12.18
CA ALA A 102 4.18 -13.57 -12.63
C ALA A 102 4.05 -13.09 -14.08
N ALA A 103 4.82 -12.09 -14.50
CA ALA A 103 4.85 -11.64 -15.89
C ALA A 103 5.36 -12.76 -16.82
N LEU A 104 6.46 -13.44 -16.47
CA LEU A 104 6.98 -14.58 -17.23
C LEU A 104 5.96 -15.73 -17.32
N LYS A 105 5.33 -16.12 -16.20
CA LYS A 105 4.28 -17.14 -16.18
C LYS A 105 3.08 -16.73 -17.04
N SER A 106 2.65 -15.47 -16.95
CA SER A 106 1.56 -14.94 -17.77
C SER A 106 1.89 -14.97 -19.26
N ILE A 107 3.11 -14.60 -19.65
CA ILE A 107 3.54 -14.65 -21.05
C ILE A 107 3.58 -16.11 -21.53
N GLN A 108 4.13 -17.03 -20.73
CA GLN A 108 4.12 -18.45 -21.07
C GLN A 108 2.69 -18.98 -21.26
N GLU A 109 1.75 -18.64 -20.38
CA GLU A 109 0.32 -18.99 -20.52
C GLU A 109 -0.29 -18.41 -21.81
N ASP A 110 -0.10 -17.11 -22.06
CA ASP A 110 -0.71 -16.41 -23.21
C ASP A 110 -0.22 -16.97 -24.55
N TYR A 111 1.05 -17.39 -24.60
CA TYR A 111 1.70 -17.93 -25.80
C TYR A 111 1.72 -19.46 -25.86
N THR A 112 1.20 -20.18 -24.86
CA THR A 112 1.05 -21.64 -24.97
C THR A 112 -0.04 -21.95 -25.99
N GLU A 113 0.30 -22.74 -27.02
CA GLU A 113 -0.64 -23.26 -28.01
C GLU A 113 -1.22 -24.59 -27.54
N ARG A 114 -0.34 -25.52 -27.14
CA ARG A 114 -0.71 -26.81 -26.54
C ARG A 114 0.41 -27.35 -25.67
N VAL A 115 0.05 -28.23 -24.75
CA VAL A 115 0.99 -29.02 -23.95
C VAL A 115 0.90 -30.46 -24.46
N GLU A 116 2.04 -31.01 -24.88
CA GLU A 116 2.17 -32.39 -25.37
C GLU A 116 2.08 -33.38 -24.19
N GLU A 117 1.81 -34.66 -24.48
CA GLU A 117 1.67 -35.71 -23.43
C GLU A 117 2.95 -35.90 -22.60
N ASN A 118 4.12 -35.66 -23.19
CA ASN A 118 5.41 -35.70 -22.50
C ASN A 118 5.70 -34.44 -21.65
N GLY A 119 4.76 -33.49 -21.61
CA GLY A 119 4.89 -32.24 -20.88
C GLY A 119 5.63 -31.12 -21.61
N GLU A 120 6.04 -31.31 -22.87
CA GLU A 120 6.60 -30.24 -23.71
C GLU A 120 5.54 -29.18 -24.04
N ILE A 121 5.91 -27.91 -24.02
CA ILE A 121 5.02 -26.81 -24.41
C ILE A 121 5.31 -26.40 -25.84
N LYS A 122 4.28 -26.44 -26.69
CA LYS A 122 4.30 -25.78 -28.00
C LYS A 122 3.81 -24.34 -27.85
N TYR A 123 4.59 -23.41 -28.36
CA TYR A 123 4.28 -21.98 -28.30
C TYR A 123 3.71 -21.47 -29.63
N LYS A 124 2.78 -20.52 -29.52
CA LYS A 124 2.21 -19.79 -30.66
C LYS A 124 3.31 -19.03 -31.42
N LYS A 125 3.09 -18.84 -32.73
CA LYS A 125 3.95 -17.95 -33.53
C LYS A 125 3.97 -16.53 -32.95
N GLY A 126 5.15 -15.90 -32.96
CA GLY A 126 5.32 -14.50 -32.54
C GLY A 126 6.02 -14.31 -31.19
N ILE A 127 6.30 -15.37 -30.43
CA ILE A 127 7.21 -15.30 -29.29
C ILE A 127 8.66 -15.55 -29.74
N SER A 128 9.63 -14.86 -29.15
CA SER A 128 11.03 -15.06 -29.50
C SER A 128 11.59 -16.35 -28.90
N GLU A 129 12.43 -17.07 -29.65
CA GLU A 129 13.15 -18.27 -29.17
C GLU A 129 14.04 -17.95 -27.97
N LYS A 130 14.62 -16.74 -27.92
CA LYS A 130 15.38 -16.25 -26.77
C LYS A 130 14.52 -16.23 -25.50
N LEU A 131 13.28 -15.75 -25.59
CA LEU A 131 12.36 -15.73 -24.45
C LEU A 131 11.90 -17.14 -24.07
N ILE A 132 11.64 -18.02 -25.05
CA ILE A 132 11.33 -19.43 -24.79
C ILE A 132 12.47 -20.09 -24.00
N SER A 133 13.72 -19.91 -24.44
CA SER A 133 14.87 -20.49 -23.73
C SER A 133 15.00 -20.01 -22.28
N LYS A 134 14.49 -18.80 -21.98
CA LYS A 134 14.42 -18.31 -20.60
C LYS A 134 13.37 -19.02 -19.76
N PHE A 135 12.28 -19.52 -20.33
CA PHE A 135 11.33 -20.31 -19.53
C PHE A 135 11.93 -21.62 -19.04
N ASP A 136 12.90 -22.18 -19.75
CA ASP A 136 13.58 -23.41 -19.37
C ASP A 136 14.78 -23.17 -18.46
N SER A 137 15.38 -21.97 -18.53
CA SER A 137 16.60 -21.63 -17.79
C SER A 137 16.64 -20.15 -17.41
N ILE A 138 16.21 -19.85 -16.17
CA ILE A 138 16.25 -18.53 -15.55
C ILE A 138 17.42 -18.49 -14.56
N ASN A 139 18.28 -17.47 -14.68
CA ASN A 139 19.28 -17.19 -13.64
C ASN A 139 18.58 -16.57 -12.41
N VAL A 140 18.64 -17.25 -11.28
CA VAL A 140 18.08 -16.80 -9.99
C VAL A 140 19.16 -16.78 -8.92
N GLN A 141 18.93 -16.00 -7.86
CA GLN A 141 19.74 -16.02 -6.65
C GLN A 141 19.02 -16.88 -5.61
N PHE A 142 19.59 -18.04 -5.32
CA PHE A 142 19.14 -18.92 -4.25
C PHE A 142 19.71 -18.44 -2.92
N ILE A 143 18.86 -18.41 -1.89
CA ILE A 143 19.26 -18.12 -0.52
C ILE A 143 19.03 -19.35 0.36
N GLU A 144 20.03 -19.68 1.15
CA GLU A 144 20.03 -20.82 2.06
C GLU A 144 20.45 -20.40 3.47
N GLY A 145 19.87 -21.06 4.46
CA GLY A 145 20.10 -20.81 5.88
C GLY A 145 18.95 -21.37 6.72
N ASP A 146 19.04 -21.20 8.03
CA ASP A 146 17.92 -21.50 8.91
C ASP A 146 16.71 -20.58 8.62
N ALA A 147 15.52 -21.02 9.07
CA ALA A 147 14.27 -20.31 8.80
C ALA A 147 14.28 -18.84 9.26
N LYS A 148 14.93 -18.55 10.40
CA LYS A 148 15.02 -17.18 10.93
C LYS A 148 15.95 -16.34 10.07
N THR A 149 17.12 -16.86 9.71
CA THR A 149 18.09 -16.16 8.86
C THR A 149 17.52 -15.85 7.48
N ILE A 150 16.82 -16.81 6.85
CA ILE A 150 16.13 -16.60 5.57
C ILE A 150 15.07 -15.51 5.69
N LYS A 151 14.25 -15.55 6.75
CA LYS A 151 13.19 -14.57 6.99
C LYS A 151 13.76 -13.17 7.20
N ASP A 152 14.80 -13.05 8.01
CA ASP A 152 15.47 -11.78 8.31
C ASP A 152 16.09 -11.17 7.05
N TYR A 153 16.77 -12.00 6.24
CA TYR A 153 17.33 -11.57 4.96
C TYR A 153 16.24 -11.14 3.98
N SER A 154 15.17 -11.93 3.87
CA SER A 154 14.01 -11.62 3.01
C SER A 154 13.38 -10.29 3.38
N ALA A 155 13.12 -10.05 4.67
CA ALA A 155 12.57 -8.79 5.17
C ALA A 155 13.49 -7.60 4.89
N THR A 156 14.80 -7.77 5.07
CA THR A 156 15.81 -6.74 4.75
C THR A 156 15.78 -6.39 3.27
N LEU A 157 15.84 -7.40 2.41
CA LEU A 157 15.85 -7.22 0.95
C LEU A 157 14.59 -6.48 0.46
N MET A 158 13.42 -6.92 0.91
CA MET A 158 12.15 -6.28 0.59
C MET A 158 12.08 -4.86 1.15
N GLY A 159 12.51 -4.64 2.40
CA GLY A 159 12.55 -3.34 3.05
C GLY A 159 13.37 -2.32 2.26
N ILE A 160 14.60 -2.68 1.92
CA ILE A 160 15.50 -1.82 1.15
C ILE A 160 14.89 -1.49 -0.22
N ARG A 161 14.32 -2.46 -0.94
CA ARG A 161 13.80 -2.24 -2.31
C ARG A 161 12.47 -1.51 -2.34
N HIS A 162 11.57 -1.83 -1.42
CA HIS A 162 10.16 -1.45 -1.50
C HIS A 162 9.68 -0.53 -0.39
N VAL A 163 10.46 -0.33 0.67
CA VAL A 163 10.13 0.65 1.71
C VAL A 163 11.01 1.90 1.54
N ALA A 164 12.33 1.73 1.57
CA ALA A 164 13.28 2.83 1.38
C ALA A 164 13.54 3.16 -0.10
N GLY A 165 13.55 2.12 -0.94
CA GLY A 165 14.03 2.17 -2.33
C GLY A 165 13.11 2.86 -3.34
N PRO A 166 13.50 2.85 -4.63
CA PRO A 166 12.84 3.62 -5.68
C PRO A 166 11.48 3.06 -6.12
N LYS A 167 11.25 1.74 -5.95
CA LYS A 167 9.98 1.06 -6.32
C LYS A 167 9.14 0.79 -5.08
N LYS A 168 8.70 1.86 -4.42
CA LYS A 168 7.99 1.77 -3.14
C LYS A 168 6.68 1.00 -3.26
N TRP A 169 6.40 0.18 -2.25
CA TRP A 169 5.06 -0.30 -1.97
C TRP A 169 4.15 0.86 -1.55
N ASP A 170 2.84 0.64 -1.64
CA ASP A 170 1.90 1.57 -1.05
C ASP A 170 2.05 1.59 0.49
N GLY A 171 1.62 2.68 1.12
CA GLY A 171 1.77 2.91 2.55
C GLY A 171 1.21 1.76 3.40
N PHE A 172 0.10 1.16 2.98
CA PHE A 172 -0.54 0.02 3.65
C PHE A 172 0.35 -1.23 3.66
N GLN A 173 0.90 -1.62 2.52
CA GLN A 173 1.72 -2.82 2.36
C GLN A 173 3.00 -2.73 3.21
N SER A 174 3.65 -1.56 3.22
CA SER A 174 4.79 -1.31 4.11
C SER A 174 4.40 -1.36 5.58
N ALA A 175 3.22 -0.87 5.94
CA ALA A 175 2.75 -0.88 7.32
C ALA A 175 2.46 -2.32 7.82
N LYS A 176 1.97 -3.21 6.94
CA LYS A 176 1.84 -4.64 7.25
C LYS A 176 3.18 -5.30 7.55
N LEU A 177 4.21 -5.10 6.71
CA LEU A 177 5.56 -5.65 6.99
C LEU A 177 6.07 -5.17 8.35
N ILE A 178 5.91 -3.88 8.66
CA ILE A 178 6.31 -3.31 9.95
C ILE A 178 5.55 -3.97 11.12
N ASN A 179 4.24 -4.17 10.95
CA ASN A 179 3.41 -4.85 11.95
C ASN A 179 3.90 -6.28 12.21
N ASP A 180 4.16 -7.05 11.14
CA ASP A 180 4.57 -8.44 11.25
C ASP A 180 5.93 -8.53 11.97
N LEU A 181 6.90 -7.69 11.58
CA LEU A 181 8.20 -7.59 12.25
C LEU A 181 8.11 -7.17 13.72
N PHE A 182 7.18 -6.29 14.08
CA PHE A 182 6.98 -5.87 15.47
C PHE A 182 6.44 -7.01 16.34
N TYR A 183 5.43 -7.74 15.85
CA TYR A 183 4.87 -8.88 16.58
C TYR A 183 5.80 -10.11 16.61
N GLU A 184 6.83 -10.13 15.78
CA GLU A 184 7.97 -11.06 15.90
C GLU A 184 8.95 -10.70 17.02
N GLY A 185 8.71 -9.61 17.76
CA GLY A 185 9.51 -9.21 18.91
C GLY A 185 10.59 -8.17 18.60
N ARG A 186 10.59 -7.56 17.41
CA ARG A 186 11.54 -6.51 17.04
C ARG A 186 11.08 -5.14 17.54
N SER A 187 12.00 -4.36 18.07
CA SER A 187 11.77 -2.95 18.41
C SER A 187 11.65 -2.09 17.14
N PHE A 188 11.02 -0.92 17.25
CA PHE A 188 10.92 0.02 16.13
C PHE A 188 12.29 0.48 15.60
N THR A 189 13.31 0.56 16.46
CA THR A 189 14.68 0.90 16.06
C THR A 189 15.28 -0.21 15.20
N GLU A 190 15.15 -1.47 15.62
CA GLU A 190 15.64 -2.62 14.84
C GLU A 190 14.92 -2.73 13.49
N ILE A 191 13.60 -2.53 13.47
CA ILE A 191 12.81 -2.53 12.23
C ILE A 191 13.28 -1.41 11.30
N GLY A 192 13.48 -0.20 11.83
CA GLY A 192 13.93 0.95 11.05
C GLY A 192 15.30 0.73 10.41
N ASN A 193 16.24 0.18 11.18
CA ASN A 193 17.56 -0.20 10.70
C ASN A 193 17.48 -1.30 9.62
N LEU A 194 16.58 -2.27 9.79
CA LEU A 194 16.39 -3.39 8.86
C LEU A 194 15.87 -2.94 7.49
N ILE A 195 14.88 -2.04 7.46
CA ILE A 195 14.17 -1.65 6.23
C ILE A 195 14.56 -0.28 5.70
N GLY A 196 15.51 0.41 6.35
CA GLY A 196 16.09 1.66 5.88
C GLY A 196 15.21 2.90 6.10
N ILE A 197 14.44 2.96 7.20
CA ILE A 197 13.63 4.13 7.56
C ILE A 197 13.84 4.52 9.03
N THR A 198 13.49 5.76 9.39
CA THR A 198 13.64 6.23 10.78
C THR A 198 12.69 5.50 11.73
N ASN A 199 13.10 5.30 12.99
CA ASN A 199 12.25 4.78 14.07
C ASN A 199 10.91 5.54 14.17
N ARG A 200 10.95 6.88 14.00
CA ARG A 200 9.73 7.71 13.97
C ARG A 200 8.75 7.29 12.87
N GLU A 201 9.26 7.00 11.67
CA GLU A 201 8.44 6.57 10.54
C GLU A 201 7.90 5.15 10.74
N VAL A 202 8.71 4.22 11.29
CA VAL A 202 8.25 2.88 11.70
C VAL A 202 7.07 3.01 12.64
N GLY A 203 7.24 3.78 13.73
CA GLY A 203 6.20 3.98 14.72
C GLY A 203 4.96 4.69 14.15
N ARG A 204 5.10 5.59 13.19
CA ARG A 204 3.96 6.22 12.51
C ARG A 204 3.14 5.17 11.74
N ARG A 205 3.79 4.39 10.87
CA ARG A 205 3.12 3.36 10.05
C ARG A 205 2.50 2.25 10.89
N PHE A 206 3.23 1.80 11.92
CA PHE A 206 2.74 0.80 12.86
C PHE A 206 1.43 1.23 13.51
N ARG A 207 1.39 2.42 14.13
CA ARG A 207 0.17 2.94 14.78
C ARG A 207 -1.00 3.08 13.80
N GLY A 208 -0.75 3.58 12.60
CA GLY A 208 -1.77 3.63 11.55
C GLY A 208 -2.32 2.26 11.19
N TYR A 209 -1.47 1.24 11.12
CA TYR A 209 -1.89 -0.14 10.88
C TYR A 209 -2.71 -0.71 12.05
N GLN A 210 -2.35 -0.37 13.28
CA GLN A 210 -3.12 -0.77 14.46
C GLN A 210 -4.50 -0.11 14.51
N ALA A 211 -4.60 1.18 14.19
CA ALA A 211 -5.88 1.86 14.01
C ALA A 211 -6.75 1.21 12.93
N PHE A 212 -6.14 0.84 11.79
CA PHE A 212 -6.81 0.07 10.75
C PHE A 212 -7.32 -1.29 11.25
N LYS A 213 -6.50 -2.05 11.97
CA LYS A 213 -6.90 -3.33 12.58
C LYS A 213 -8.02 -3.18 13.59
N GLN A 214 -8.02 -2.09 14.37
CA GLN A 214 -9.10 -1.78 15.30
C GLN A 214 -10.42 -1.56 14.55
N MET A 215 -10.41 -0.76 13.48
CA MET A 215 -11.60 -0.54 12.65
C MET A 215 -12.08 -1.82 11.99
N LYS A 216 -11.16 -2.66 11.50
CA LYS A 216 -11.49 -3.95 10.86
C LYS A 216 -12.21 -4.91 11.83
N LYS A 217 -11.89 -4.83 13.13
CA LYS A 217 -12.53 -5.63 14.19
C LYS A 217 -13.85 -5.03 14.69
N ASP A 218 -14.21 -3.83 14.26
CA ASP A 218 -15.45 -3.18 14.66
C ASP A 218 -16.67 -3.91 14.08
N GLU A 219 -17.68 -4.15 14.91
CA GLU A 219 -18.89 -4.90 14.51
C GLU A 219 -19.72 -4.18 13.45
N LYS A 220 -19.75 -2.84 13.47
CA LYS A 220 -20.57 -2.02 12.57
C LYS A 220 -19.81 -1.66 11.29
N PHE A 221 -18.53 -1.33 11.41
CA PHE A 221 -17.74 -0.76 10.32
C PHE A 221 -16.75 -1.74 9.70
N GLY A 222 -16.43 -2.85 10.37
CA GLY A 222 -15.40 -3.80 9.95
C GLY A 222 -15.59 -4.33 8.52
N GLY A 223 -16.83 -4.62 8.13
CA GLY A 223 -17.16 -5.07 6.77
C GLY A 223 -17.00 -4.02 5.66
N LEU A 224 -16.89 -2.74 6.02
CA LEU A 224 -16.68 -1.62 5.10
C LEU A 224 -15.21 -1.21 4.98
N VAL A 225 -14.34 -1.79 5.83
CA VAL A 225 -12.92 -1.47 5.86
C VAL A 225 -12.24 -1.98 4.60
N GLY A 226 -11.33 -1.15 4.11
CA GLY A 226 -10.42 -1.50 3.03
C GLY A 226 -9.13 -0.71 3.13
N SER A 227 -8.09 -1.11 2.39
CA SER A 227 -6.73 -0.56 2.49
C SER A 227 -6.65 0.97 2.48
N ARG A 228 -7.54 1.67 1.76
CA ARG A 228 -7.61 3.15 1.75
C ARG A 228 -7.80 3.78 3.14
N HIS A 229 -8.50 3.11 4.05
CA HIS A 229 -8.81 3.64 5.38
C HIS A 229 -7.57 3.74 6.27
N TYR A 230 -6.54 2.93 6.02
CA TYR A 230 -5.24 3.09 6.68
C TYR A 230 -4.70 4.50 6.50
N GLY A 231 -4.71 5.02 5.27
CA GLY A 231 -4.21 6.38 4.99
C GLY A 231 -5.02 7.45 5.71
N LEU A 232 -6.34 7.28 5.79
CA LEU A 232 -7.23 8.22 6.47
C LEU A 232 -7.02 8.21 7.98
N LEU A 233 -7.03 7.02 8.61
CA LEU A 233 -6.84 6.84 10.05
C LEU A 233 -5.44 7.29 10.50
N LEU A 234 -4.43 7.15 9.63
CA LEU A 234 -3.08 7.61 9.91
C LEU A 234 -3.01 9.13 10.15
N GLU A 235 -3.85 9.93 9.49
CA GLU A 235 -3.88 11.39 9.67
C GLU A 235 -4.39 11.80 11.06
N PHE A 236 -5.29 11.02 11.66
CA PHE A 236 -5.75 11.18 13.05
C PHE A 236 -4.65 10.88 14.08
N LEU A 237 -3.62 10.14 13.67
CA LEU A 237 -2.44 9.80 14.46
C LEU A 237 -1.22 10.64 14.12
N SER A 238 -1.40 11.71 13.33
CA SER A 238 -0.32 12.62 12.96
C SER A 238 0.27 13.35 14.17
N SER A 239 1.26 14.21 13.93
CA SER A 239 1.93 14.94 15.02
C SER A 239 1.06 16.02 15.67
N SER A 240 -0.07 16.41 15.06
CA SER A 240 -1.04 17.24 15.77
C SER A 240 -1.66 16.42 16.89
N LYS A 241 -1.65 16.99 18.10
CA LYS A 241 -2.16 16.26 19.27
C LYS A 241 -3.68 16.12 19.25
N SER A 242 -4.39 17.02 18.58
CA SER A 242 -5.86 17.10 18.59
C SER A 242 -6.55 15.78 18.24
N GLY A 243 -6.12 15.09 17.17
CA GLY A 243 -6.73 13.80 16.80
C GLY A 243 -6.49 12.70 17.84
N LYS A 244 -5.25 12.58 18.32
CA LYS A 244 -4.86 11.59 19.34
C LYS A 244 -5.53 11.85 20.69
N GLU A 245 -5.56 13.11 21.13
CA GLU A 245 -6.17 13.52 22.40
C GLU A 245 -7.69 13.32 22.35
N TRP A 246 -8.33 13.73 21.25
CA TRP A 246 -9.77 13.62 21.07
C TRP A 246 -10.26 12.17 20.98
N LEU A 247 -9.47 11.30 20.34
CA LEU A 247 -9.77 9.86 20.24
C LEU A 247 -9.17 9.04 21.39
N LYS A 248 -8.44 9.67 22.32
CA LYS A 248 -7.70 9.02 23.40
C LYS A 248 -6.84 7.85 22.89
N TRP A 249 -5.96 8.13 21.94
CA TRP A 249 -5.01 7.11 21.45
C TRP A 249 -4.07 6.67 22.57
N ASN A 250 -4.00 5.36 22.77
CA ASN A 250 -3.19 4.73 23.79
C ASN A 250 -1.92 4.12 23.16
N ASP A 251 -0.76 4.70 23.45
CA ASP A 251 0.53 4.24 22.93
C ASP A 251 1.03 2.92 23.56
N THR A 252 0.35 2.40 24.59
CA THR A 252 0.66 1.11 25.22
C THR A 252 -0.16 -0.02 24.59
N THR A 253 -1.46 0.19 24.41
CA THR A 253 -2.36 -0.81 23.80
C THR A 253 -2.47 -0.69 22.28
N TYR A 254 -2.01 0.43 21.72
CA TYR A 254 -2.12 0.81 20.31
C TYR A 254 -3.55 0.84 19.79
N GLN A 255 -4.45 1.44 20.58
CA GLN A 255 -5.88 1.56 20.28
C GLN A 255 -6.40 2.95 20.61
N PHE A 256 -7.50 3.34 19.97
CA PHE A 256 -8.33 4.47 20.39
C PHE A 256 -9.25 4.03 21.53
N ASP A 257 -9.18 4.73 22.67
CA ASP A 257 -9.98 4.39 23.86
C ASP A 257 -11.33 5.14 23.91
N GLU A 258 -11.50 6.23 23.14
CA GLU A 258 -12.75 7.01 23.09
C GLU A 258 -13.68 6.52 21.96
N THR A 259 -14.51 5.53 22.25
CA THR A 259 -15.36 4.85 21.26
C THR A 259 -16.45 5.74 20.66
N LYS A 260 -17.00 6.70 21.42
CA LYS A 260 -18.05 7.61 20.91
C LYS A 260 -17.53 8.52 19.80
N ASN A 261 -16.34 9.10 20.01
CA ASN A 261 -15.69 9.95 19.01
C ASN A 261 -15.17 9.12 17.84
N LEU A 262 -14.69 7.91 18.11
CA LEU A 262 -14.27 6.99 17.07
C LEU A 262 -15.41 6.62 16.12
N GLU A 263 -16.63 6.41 16.63
CA GLU A 263 -17.81 6.16 15.79
C GLU A 263 -18.11 7.33 14.83
N ILE A 264 -17.86 8.58 15.25
CA ILE A 264 -17.99 9.75 14.37
C ILE A 264 -16.98 9.67 13.21
N VAL A 265 -15.72 9.35 13.53
CA VAL A 265 -14.67 9.18 12.51
C VAL A 265 -15.04 8.08 11.53
N TYR A 266 -15.46 6.91 12.04
CA TYR A 266 -15.83 5.77 11.20
C TYR A 266 -17.00 6.10 10.28
N LYS A 267 -18.03 6.78 10.78
CA LYS A 267 -19.15 7.28 9.95
C LYS A 267 -18.73 8.31 8.91
N ALA A 268 -17.65 9.05 9.13
CA ALA A 268 -17.16 10.06 8.21
C ALA A 268 -16.30 9.46 7.09
N ILE A 269 -15.51 8.41 7.38
CA ILE A 269 -14.62 7.75 6.40
C ILE A 269 -15.29 6.60 5.62
N THR A 270 -16.46 6.14 6.07
CA THR A 270 -17.26 5.10 5.41
C THR A 270 -18.48 5.68 4.67
N PRO A 271 -18.94 5.04 3.57
CA PRO A 271 -20.13 5.49 2.85
C PRO A 271 -21.42 5.33 3.68
N ARG A 272 -22.44 6.15 3.40
CA ARG A 272 -23.77 6.08 4.06
C ARG A 272 -24.86 5.96 2.99
N GLN A 273 -25.64 4.88 3.00
CA GLN A 273 -26.90 4.75 2.22
C GLN A 273 -26.84 5.43 0.83
N ASP A 274 -25.88 5.02 0.00
CA ASP A 274 -25.61 5.53 -1.37
C ASP A 274 -24.88 6.88 -1.51
N GLU A 275 -24.58 7.57 -0.40
CA GLU A 275 -23.70 8.74 -0.40
C GLU A 275 -22.22 8.35 -0.24
N PRO A 276 -21.32 9.02 -0.97
CA PRO A 276 -19.88 8.86 -0.76
C PRO A 276 -19.48 9.30 0.65
N PRO A 277 -18.39 8.75 1.22
CA PRO A 277 -17.91 9.18 2.52
C PRO A 277 -17.62 10.67 2.54
N GLU A 278 -17.79 11.28 3.71
CA GLU A 278 -17.46 12.67 3.96
C GLU A 278 -15.95 12.91 3.82
N ILE A 279 -15.14 12.06 4.46
CA ILE A 279 -13.68 12.08 4.38
C ILE A 279 -13.26 11.11 3.28
N ARG A 280 -12.87 11.65 2.13
CA ARG A 280 -12.55 10.86 0.93
C ARG A 280 -11.06 10.69 0.73
N ASN A 281 -10.28 11.64 1.23
CA ASN A 281 -8.84 11.72 1.01
C ASN A 281 -8.10 12.22 2.27
N PRO A 282 -6.75 12.11 2.31
CA PRO A 282 -5.97 12.60 3.44
C PRO A 282 -6.06 14.12 3.69
N GLY A 283 -6.43 14.92 2.69
CA GLY A 283 -6.71 16.34 2.87
C GLY A 283 -7.93 16.58 3.77
N ASP A 284 -9.04 15.89 3.49
CA ASP A 284 -10.26 15.94 4.30
C ASP A 284 -9.98 15.49 5.74
N ALA A 285 -9.21 14.40 5.91
CA ALA A 285 -8.86 13.89 7.24
C ALA A 285 -8.02 14.90 8.02
N ARG A 286 -7.07 15.57 7.37
CA ARG A 286 -6.28 16.66 7.99
C ARG A 286 -7.16 17.85 8.34
N LYS A 287 -8.09 18.26 7.47
CA LYS A 287 -9.07 19.33 7.75
C LYS A 287 -9.88 18.99 9.01
N PHE A 288 -10.44 17.78 9.07
CA PHE A 288 -11.18 17.29 10.23
C PHE A 288 -10.35 17.40 11.50
N VAL A 289 -9.14 16.84 11.50
CA VAL A 289 -8.24 16.85 12.68
C VAL A 289 -7.86 18.27 13.10
N SER A 290 -7.64 19.18 12.15
CA SER A 290 -7.35 20.58 12.44
C SER A 290 -8.54 21.31 13.07
N LEU A 291 -9.77 21.05 12.62
CA LEU A 291 -10.98 21.65 13.18
C LEU A 291 -11.27 21.20 14.62
N LEU A 292 -10.83 20.00 15.03
CA LEU A 292 -10.95 19.55 16.43
C LEU A 292 -10.22 20.46 17.43
N GLY A 293 -9.22 21.23 16.99
CA GLY A 293 -8.49 22.19 17.81
C GLY A 293 -9.11 23.60 17.83
N THR A 294 -10.35 23.76 17.38
CA THR A 294 -11.00 25.05 17.16
C THR A 294 -12.42 25.09 17.76
N GLU A 295 -13.12 26.21 17.61
CA GLU A 295 -14.53 26.37 18.01
C GLU A 295 -15.49 25.38 17.33
N TYR A 296 -15.13 24.85 16.15
CA TYR A 296 -15.96 23.90 15.38
C TYR A 296 -15.94 22.47 15.91
N ARG A 297 -15.22 22.19 17.01
CA ARG A 297 -15.18 20.86 17.62
C ARG A 297 -16.58 20.37 18.00
N GLU A 298 -17.40 21.21 18.61
CA GLU A 298 -18.76 20.83 19.01
C GLU A 298 -19.65 20.51 17.81
N ASP A 299 -19.45 21.20 16.68
CA ASP A 299 -20.19 20.94 15.46
C ASP A 299 -19.86 19.58 14.88
N ILE A 300 -18.57 19.19 14.90
CA ILE A 300 -18.12 17.85 14.52
C ILE A 300 -18.74 16.80 15.45
N GLU A 301 -18.75 17.04 16.76
CA GLU A 301 -19.34 16.14 17.76
C GLU A 301 -20.88 15.99 17.58
N LYS A 302 -21.55 17.03 17.08
CA LYS A 302 -22.97 17.01 16.68
C LYS A 302 -23.22 16.38 15.31
N GLY A 303 -22.17 16.05 14.55
CA GLY A 303 -22.25 15.41 13.23
C GLY A 303 -22.45 16.38 12.07
N HIS A 304 -22.20 17.68 12.24
CA HIS A 304 -22.14 18.63 11.14
C HIS A 304 -20.96 18.34 10.24
N SER A 305 -21.12 18.56 8.94
CA SER A 305 -20.07 18.22 7.98
C SER A 305 -18.89 19.21 8.03
N ILE A 306 -17.67 18.70 7.93
CA ILE A 306 -16.45 19.51 7.75
C ILE A 306 -16.48 20.30 6.44
N HIS A 307 -17.28 19.89 5.45
CA HIS A 307 -17.38 20.60 4.17
C HIS A 307 -18.18 21.91 4.29
N SER A 308 -19.07 22.02 5.27
CA SER A 308 -19.75 23.29 5.61
C SER A 308 -18.91 24.19 6.53
N MET A 309 -17.77 23.71 7.02
CA MET A 309 -16.89 24.47 7.92
C MET A 309 -15.78 25.18 7.14
N PRO A 310 -15.27 26.32 7.66
CA PRO A 310 -14.17 27.03 7.03
C PRO A 310 -12.90 26.17 6.94
N ASP A 311 -11.98 26.60 6.08
CA ASP A 311 -10.65 26.02 6.08
C ASP A 311 -9.92 26.41 7.38
N PRO A 312 -9.30 25.46 8.12
CA PRO A 312 -8.56 25.75 9.33
C PRO A 312 -7.49 26.82 9.18
N ASP A 313 -6.87 26.96 8.00
CA ASP A 313 -5.88 28.01 7.78
C ASP A 313 -6.51 29.41 7.79
N ASP A 314 -7.79 29.54 7.43
CA ASP A 314 -8.52 30.81 7.44
C ASP A 314 -8.86 31.28 8.85
N LEU A 315 -8.77 30.41 9.84
CA LEU A 315 -8.96 30.81 11.23
C LEU A 315 -7.77 31.61 11.74
N LYS A 316 -6.61 31.50 11.08
CA LYS A 316 -5.40 32.26 11.41
C LYS A 316 -5.39 33.60 10.66
N PRO A 317 -4.91 34.71 11.27
CA PRO A 317 -4.80 36.00 10.59
C PRO A 317 -3.99 35.93 9.28
N SER A 318 -2.92 35.12 9.27
CA SER A 318 -2.08 34.91 8.08
C SER A 318 -2.80 34.20 6.94
N GLY A 319 -3.72 33.28 7.22
CA GLY A 319 -4.49 32.57 6.20
C GLY A 319 -5.57 33.46 5.57
N LYS A 320 -6.29 34.23 6.39
CA LYS A 320 -7.23 35.25 5.88
C LYS A 320 -6.53 36.22 4.92
N LEU A 321 -5.39 36.76 5.34
CA LEU A 321 -4.59 37.66 4.51
C LEU A 321 -4.14 36.99 3.20
N LYS A 322 -3.68 35.75 3.26
CA LYS A 322 -3.27 34.99 2.06
C LYS A 322 -4.42 34.82 1.07
N ARG A 323 -5.66 34.59 1.53
CA ARG A 323 -6.83 34.52 0.64
C ARG A 323 -7.16 35.86 0.01
N VAL A 324 -7.12 36.94 0.78
CA VAL A 324 -7.33 38.29 0.25
C VAL A 324 -6.31 38.60 -0.85
N ILE A 325 -5.03 38.34 -0.60
CA ILE A 325 -3.96 38.54 -1.60
C ILE A 325 -4.20 37.65 -2.84
N SER A 326 -4.59 36.39 -2.64
CA SER A 326 -4.85 35.46 -3.74
C SER A 326 -6.05 35.88 -4.58
N PHE A 327 -7.10 36.39 -3.94
CA PHE A 327 -8.29 36.91 -4.61
C PHE A 327 -7.97 38.19 -5.39
N ILE A 328 -7.20 39.13 -4.82
CA ILE A 328 -6.70 40.31 -5.54
C ILE A 328 -5.96 39.88 -6.80
N SER A 329 -5.01 38.94 -6.67
CA SER A 329 -4.24 38.48 -7.84
C SER A 329 -5.10 37.77 -8.89
N PHE A 330 -6.16 37.06 -8.48
CA PHE A 330 -7.13 36.46 -9.40
C PHE A 330 -7.89 37.55 -10.17
N VAL A 331 -8.38 38.59 -9.48
CA VAL A 331 -9.10 39.71 -10.10
C VAL A 331 -8.20 40.46 -11.08
N GLU A 332 -6.94 40.74 -10.73
CA GLU A 332 -5.99 41.44 -11.61
C GLU A 332 -5.63 40.68 -12.89
N LYS A 333 -5.70 39.34 -12.86
CA LYS A 333 -5.24 38.48 -13.96
C LYS A 333 -6.37 37.91 -14.81
N SER A 334 -7.61 38.16 -14.44
CA SER A 334 -8.78 37.59 -15.11
C SER A 334 -9.51 38.64 -15.91
N ASN A 335 -10.01 38.26 -17.07
CA ASN A 335 -11.02 39.04 -17.79
C ASN A 335 -12.39 38.51 -17.35
N PHE A 336 -13.31 39.41 -17.04
CA PHE A 336 -14.65 39.06 -16.56
C PHE A 336 -15.69 39.35 -17.64
N SER A 337 -16.72 38.52 -17.70
CA SER A 337 -17.94 38.81 -18.45
C SER A 337 -18.80 39.85 -17.73
N GLN A 338 -19.77 40.43 -18.43
CA GLN A 338 -20.68 41.43 -17.85
C GLN A 338 -21.43 40.90 -16.61
N GLU A 339 -21.88 39.65 -16.63
CA GLU A 339 -22.57 39.02 -15.47
C GLU A 339 -21.62 38.85 -14.26
N GLU A 340 -20.35 38.54 -14.51
CA GLU A 340 -19.35 38.40 -13.45
C GLU A 340 -18.94 39.77 -12.88
N GLU A 341 -18.86 40.81 -13.71
CA GLU A 341 -18.62 42.19 -13.27
C GLU A 341 -19.74 42.70 -12.35
N GLU A 342 -21.00 42.38 -12.64
CA GLU A 342 -22.14 42.69 -11.78
C GLU A 342 -21.99 42.03 -10.40
N LYS A 343 -21.56 40.76 -10.34
CA LYS A 343 -21.29 40.07 -9.06
C LYS A 343 -20.09 40.64 -8.30
N LEU A 344 -19.06 41.10 -9.00
CA LEU A 344 -17.94 41.80 -8.36
C LEU A 344 -18.38 43.16 -7.78
N ALA A 345 -19.30 43.86 -8.43
CA ALA A 345 -19.90 45.09 -7.90
C ALA A 345 -20.72 44.82 -6.62
N ASP A 346 -21.52 43.76 -6.60
CA ASP A 346 -22.22 43.31 -5.39
C ASP A 346 -21.23 43.02 -4.25
N LEU A 347 -20.14 42.30 -4.55
CA LEU A 347 -19.08 42.01 -3.59
C LEU A 347 -18.41 43.29 -3.07
N LEU A 348 -18.14 44.27 -3.93
CA LEU A 348 -17.56 45.56 -3.54
C LEU A 348 -18.45 46.29 -2.53
N ASN A 349 -19.77 46.27 -2.72
CA ASN A 349 -20.71 46.85 -1.77
C ASN A 349 -20.66 46.16 -0.40
N VAL A 350 -20.57 44.82 -0.38
CA VAL A 350 -20.40 44.05 0.86
C VAL A 350 -19.07 44.41 1.56
N ILE A 351 -17.99 44.57 0.79
CA ILE A 351 -16.67 44.94 1.33
C ILE A 351 -16.71 46.35 1.92
N LYS A 352 -17.27 47.34 1.21
CA LYS A 352 -17.41 48.72 1.69
C LYS A 352 -18.20 48.78 3.00
N GLY A 353 -19.30 48.04 3.09
CA GLY A 353 -20.09 47.93 4.33
C GLY A 353 -19.33 47.30 5.50
N LYS A 354 -18.32 46.45 5.26
CA LYS A 354 -17.50 45.82 6.31
C LYS A 354 -16.29 46.63 6.75
N ILE A 355 -15.63 47.33 5.82
CA ILE A 355 -14.40 48.08 6.10
C ILE A 355 -14.71 49.49 6.60
N GLY A 356 -15.95 49.97 6.40
CA GLY A 356 -16.37 51.28 6.84
C GLY A 356 -15.81 52.36 5.93
N GLU A 357 -16.44 52.53 4.77
CA GLU A 357 -16.40 53.79 4.00
C GLU A 357 -17.80 54.41 3.99
#